data_AF-O30319-F1
#
_entry.id   AF-O30319-F1
#
_cell.length_a   1.000
_cell.length_b   1.000
_cell.length_c   1.000
_cell.angle_alpha   90.00
_cell.angle_beta   90.00
_cell.angle_gamma   90.00
#
_symmetry.space_group_name_H-M   'P 1'
#
loop_
_entity.id
_entity.type
_entity.pdbx_description
1 polymer ?
#
loop_
_entity_poly.entity_id
_entity_poly.type
_entity_poly.pdbx_seq_one_letter_code
_entity_poly.pdbx_strand_id
1 'polypeptide(L)'
;MSKIVGVTYPIPKRFMDRFFKKGKDVFVKPATVWKELKPGMKFVFYQSHEDTGFVGEARIKRVVLSENPMQFFETFGDRVFLTKDELKEYMKSQERWGRRRESKKKKLWMAIELEDVKKYDKPIKPKRLVPVGGQYLRE
;
A
#
# COMPACT_ATOMS: atom_id res chain seq x y z
N MET A 1 10.55 -6.52 -22.78
CA MET A 1 9.99 -5.73 -21.66
C MET A 1 10.56 -6.27 -20.38
N SER A 2 11.07 -5.42 -19.49
CA SER A 2 11.57 -5.86 -18.17
C SER A 2 10.47 -6.52 -17.35
N LYS A 3 10.79 -7.66 -16.73
CA LYS A 3 9.89 -8.45 -15.89
C LYS A 3 9.51 -7.65 -14.65
N ILE A 4 8.22 -7.66 -14.29
CA ILE A 4 7.75 -7.07 -13.02
C ILE A 4 8.07 -8.04 -11.90
N VAL A 5 8.88 -7.58 -10.94
CA VAL A 5 9.35 -8.38 -9.80
C VAL A 5 8.69 -7.97 -8.48
N GLY A 6 8.00 -6.82 -8.48
CA GLY A 6 7.33 -6.32 -7.29
C GLY A 6 6.67 -4.97 -7.47
N VAL A 7 6.33 -4.36 -6.36
CA VAL A 7 5.65 -3.07 -6.30
C VAL A 7 6.10 -2.26 -5.10
N THR A 8 5.98 -0.94 -5.22
CA THR A 8 6.16 -0.03 -4.11
C THR A 8 5.06 1.01 -4.08
N TYR A 9 4.66 1.40 -2.87
CA TYR A 9 3.66 2.43 -2.62
C TYR A 9 4.16 3.43 -1.58
N PRO A 10 3.79 4.70 -1.71
CA PRO A 10 4.12 5.69 -0.70
C PRO A 10 3.29 5.48 0.56
N ILE A 11 4.00 5.31 1.66
CA ILE A 11 3.45 5.15 3.00
C ILE A 11 4.07 6.24 3.88
N PRO A 12 3.25 7.14 4.48
CA PRO A 12 3.76 8.12 5.42
C PRO A 12 4.54 7.48 6.57
N LYS A 13 5.69 8.07 6.94
CA LYS A 13 6.57 7.60 8.03
C LYS A 13 5.83 7.19 9.30
N ARG A 14 4.83 7.97 9.72
CA ARG A 14 3.99 7.69 10.91
C ARG A 14 3.30 6.31 10.90
N PHE A 15 3.11 5.71 9.73
CA PHE A 15 2.49 4.40 9.57
C PHE A 15 3.49 3.25 9.45
N MET A 16 4.79 3.53 9.24
CA MET A 16 5.79 2.48 9.02
C MET A 16 5.99 1.57 10.22
N ASP A 17 5.98 2.15 11.43
CA ASP A 17 6.11 1.38 12.68
C ASP A 17 4.98 0.36 12.86
N ARG A 18 3.84 0.53 12.17
CA ARG A 18 2.75 -0.44 12.22
C ARG A 18 3.17 -1.77 11.60
N PHE A 19 3.92 -1.73 10.51
CA PHE A 19 4.46 -2.91 9.86
C PHE A 19 5.64 -3.47 10.63
N PHE A 20 6.64 -2.63 10.93
CA PHE A 20 7.92 -3.11 11.44
C PHE A 20 7.97 -3.38 12.95
N LYS A 21 7.05 -2.80 13.74
CA LYS A 21 7.04 -2.96 15.21
C LYS A 21 5.73 -3.53 15.75
N LYS A 22 4.59 -3.15 15.17
CA LYS A 22 3.25 -3.58 15.64
C LYS A 22 2.72 -4.82 14.93
N GLY A 23 3.49 -5.42 14.03
CA GLY A 23 3.12 -6.67 13.35
C GLY A 23 1.91 -6.56 12.41
N LYS A 24 1.53 -5.36 11.97
CA LYS A 24 0.49 -5.20 10.95
C LYS A 24 1.07 -5.65 9.61
N ASP A 25 0.35 -6.50 8.90
CA ASP A 25 0.83 -7.11 7.66
C ASP A 25 -0.17 -6.99 6.51
N VAL A 26 -1.26 -6.23 6.70
CA VAL A 26 -2.22 -5.96 5.64
C VAL A 26 -2.20 -4.50 5.24
N PHE A 27 -1.74 -4.25 4.01
CA PHE A 27 -1.71 -2.92 3.41
C PHE A 27 -3.00 -2.65 2.62
N VAL A 28 -3.57 -1.45 2.74
CA VAL A 28 -4.86 -1.08 2.12
C VAL A 28 -4.77 0.27 1.44
N LYS A 29 -5.30 0.38 0.21
CA LYS A 29 -5.43 1.64 -0.52
C LYS A 29 -6.43 1.52 -1.69
N PRO A 30 -6.81 2.62 -2.35
CA PRO A 30 -7.51 2.54 -3.63
C PRO A 30 -6.69 1.69 -4.62
N ALA A 31 -7.38 0.85 -5.40
CA ALA A 31 -6.76 -0.12 -6.30
C ALA A 31 -6.10 0.61 -7.48
N THR A 32 -4.82 0.91 -7.34
CA THR A 32 -3.91 1.40 -8.39
C THR A 32 -2.77 0.39 -8.57
N VAL A 33 -2.04 0.41 -9.70
CA VAL A 33 -0.81 -0.38 -9.94
C VAL A 33 -0.84 -1.81 -9.35
N TRP A 34 -1.93 -2.54 -9.60
CA TRP A 34 -2.20 -3.84 -8.94
C TRP A 34 -2.37 -5.02 -9.90
N LYS A 35 -2.67 -4.75 -11.18
CA LYS A 35 -3.10 -5.77 -12.16
C LYS A 35 -2.07 -6.88 -12.37
N GLU A 36 -0.79 -6.55 -12.24
CA GLU A 36 0.32 -7.48 -12.47
C GLU A 36 0.80 -8.15 -11.17
N LEU A 37 0.21 -7.82 -10.01
CA LEU A 37 0.64 -8.36 -8.73
C LEU A 37 0.21 -9.82 -8.59
N LYS A 38 1.17 -10.64 -8.16
CA LYS A 38 0.96 -12.06 -7.90
C LYS A 38 1.55 -12.43 -6.53
N PRO A 39 1.03 -13.48 -5.87
CA PRO A 39 1.68 -14.07 -4.72
C PRO A 39 3.17 -14.36 -4.98
N GLY A 40 4.01 -14.14 -3.97
CA GLY A 40 5.46 -14.31 -4.03
C GLY A 40 6.25 -13.09 -4.57
N MET A 41 5.58 -12.11 -5.18
CA MET A 41 6.25 -10.87 -5.63
C MET A 41 6.68 -9.98 -4.46
N LYS A 42 7.67 -9.11 -4.69
CA LYS A 42 8.15 -8.19 -3.67
C LYS A 42 7.19 -7.02 -3.45
N PHE A 43 6.99 -6.66 -2.19
CA PHE A 43 6.41 -5.39 -1.77
C PHE A 43 7.50 -4.59 -1.08
N VAL A 44 7.89 -3.44 -1.63
CA VAL A 44 8.93 -2.58 -1.04
C VAL A 44 8.28 -1.37 -0.37
N PHE A 45 8.55 -1.20 0.91
CA PHE A 45 8.04 -0.10 1.72
C PHE A 45 8.78 1.19 1.37
N TYR A 46 8.09 2.11 0.69
CA TYR A 46 8.60 3.45 0.43
C TYR A 46 8.04 4.44 1.44
N GLN A 47 8.93 5.05 2.23
CA GLN A 47 8.60 6.08 3.18
C GLN A 47 8.44 7.43 2.49
N SER A 48 7.29 8.07 2.70
CA SER A 48 6.98 9.40 2.17
C SER A 48 6.94 10.48 3.27
N HIS A 49 6.90 11.75 2.83
CA HIS A 49 6.96 12.98 3.63
C HIS A 49 8.31 13.27 4.29
N GLU A 50 8.74 12.41 5.20
CA GLU A 50 9.97 12.58 5.99
C GLU A 50 10.93 11.44 5.72
N ASP A 51 12.24 11.74 5.70
CA ASP A 51 13.31 10.77 5.50
C ASP A 51 13.01 9.80 4.34
N THR A 52 12.67 10.37 3.19
CA THR A 52 12.13 9.60 2.06
C THR A 52 13.11 8.55 1.57
N GLY A 53 12.65 7.30 1.47
CA GLY A 53 13.51 6.17 1.14
C GLY A 53 12.77 4.84 1.15
N PHE A 54 13.37 3.83 0.54
CA PHE A 54 12.97 2.44 0.74
C PHE A 54 13.50 1.97 2.09
N VAL A 55 12.61 1.52 2.96
CA VAL A 55 12.92 1.23 4.37
C VAL A 55 12.77 -0.24 4.73
N GLY A 56 12.27 -1.05 3.81
CA GLY A 56 12.10 -2.49 4.00
C GLY A 56 11.41 -3.14 2.82
N GLU A 57 11.23 -4.45 2.93
CA GLU A 57 10.50 -5.26 1.97
C GLU A 57 9.67 -6.34 2.65
N ALA A 58 8.70 -6.85 1.93
CA ALA A 58 7.89 -8.01 2.28
C ALA A 58 7.59 -8.80 1.00
N ARG A 59 6.99 -9.98 1.17
CA ARG A 59 6.40 -10.74 0.08
C ARG A 59 4.90 -10.57 0.06
N ILE A 60 4.34 -10.48 -1.14
CA ILE A 60 2.90 -10.47 -1.34
C ILE A 60 2.40 -11.89 -1.14
N LYS A 61 1.57 -12.10 -0.12
CA LYS A 61 0.88 -13.38 0.09
C LYS A 61 -0.36 -13.50 -0.78
N ARG A 62 -1.20 -12.45 -0.79
CA ARG A 62 -2.34 -12.31 -1.71
C ARG A 62 -2.81 -10.87 -1.83
N VAL A 63 -3.57 -10.61 -2.89
CA VAL A 63 -4.25 -9.34 -3.14
C VAL A 63 -5.75 -9.60 -3.15
N VAL A 64 -6.50 -8.82 -2.35
CA VAL A 64 -7.96 -8.87 -2.28
C VAL A 64 -8.50 -7.53 -2.77
N LEU A 65 -9.51 -7.59 -3.63
CA LEU A 65 -10.16 -6.40 -4.18
C LEU A 65 -11.58 -6.32 -3.64
N SER A 66 -12.02 -5.12 -3.27
CA SER A 66 -13.41 -4.88 -2.88
C SER A 66 -13.83 -3.46 -3.23
N GLU A 67 -15.10 -3.28 -3.60
CA GLU A 67 -15.69 -1.95 -3.70
C GLU A 67 -15.97 -1.33 -2.33
N ASN A 68 -16.04 -2.15 -1.28
CA ASN A 68 -16.26 -1.73 0.10
C ASN A 68 -15.00 -2.00 0.95
N PRO A 69 -14.16 -0.98 1.19
CA PRO A 69 -12.92 -1.16 1.97
C PRO A 69 -13.16 -1.54 3.43
N MET A 70 -14.37 -1.34 3.97
CA MET A 70 -14.70 -1.76 5.34
C MET A 70 -14.71 -3.29 5.48
N GLN A 71 -14.99 -4.03 4.40
CA GLN A 71 -14.95 -5.49 4.40
C GLN A 71 -13.55 -6.04 4.69
N PHE A 72 -12.49 -5.27 4.42
CA PHE A 72 -11.14 -5.71 4.78
C PHE A 72 -10.97 -5.88 6.29
N PHE A 73 -11.69 -5.13 7.12
CA PHE A 73 -11.67 -5.34 8.56
C PHE A 73 -12.46 -6.58 9.01
N GLU A 74 -13.42 -7.06 8.20
CA GLU A 74 -14.12 -8.32 8.49
C GLU A 74 -13.21 -9.51 8.18
N THR A 75 -12.43 -9.43 7.10
CA THR A 75 -11.50 -10.49 6.69
C THR A 75 -10.17 -10.48 7.47
N PHE A 76 -9.59 -9.30 7.69
CA PHE A 76 -8.24 -9.15 8.25
C PHE A 76 -8.24 -8.59 9.68
N GLY A 77 -9.37 -8.11 10.17
CA GLY A 77 -9.48 -7.58 11.53
C GLY A 77 -8.49 -6.46 11.81
N ASP A 78 -7.78 -6.60 12.93
CA ASP A 78 -6.78 -5.63 13.38
C ASP A 78 -5.44 -5.74 12.62
N ARG A 79 -5.25 -6.70 11.71
CA ARG A 79 -4.00 -6.81 10.92
C ARG A 79 -3.83 -5.70 9.89
N VAL A 80 -4.91 -4.99 9.56
CA VAL A 80 -4.91 -3.83 8.66
C VAL A 80 -4.06 -2.72 9.26
N PHE A 81 -3.16 -2.16 8.46
CA PHE A 81 -2.26 -1.13 8.95
C PHE A 81 -2.97 0.19 9.28
N LEU A 82 -4.14 0.47 8.72
CA LEU A 82 -4.99 1.61 9.08
C LEU A 82 -6.08 1.16 10.05
N THR A 83 -6.44 2.04 10.98
CA THR A 83 -7.66 1.85 11.79
C THR A 83 -8.91 2.12 10.95
N LYS A 84 -10.07 1.68 11.45
CA LYS A 84 -11.37 1.93 10.78
C LYS A 84 -11.61 3.42 10.55
N ASP A 85 -11.31 4.26 11.54
CA ASP A 85 -11.53 5.70 11.44
C ASP A 85 -10.56 6.37 10.47
N GLU A 86 -9.28 6.01 10.49
CA GLU A 86 -8.30 6.52 9.51
C GLU A 86 -8.66 6.10 8.08
N LEU A 87 -9.19 4.88 7.88
CA LEU A 87 -9.64 4.45 6.56
C LEU A 87 -10.87 5.24 6.11
N LYS A 88 -11.84 5.49 7.00
CA LYS A 88 -13.00 6.34 6.71
C LYS A 88 -12.59 7.77 6.37
N GLU A 89 -11.65 8.35 7.10
CA GLU A 89 -11.09 9.68 6.80
C GLU A 89 -10.37 9.68 5.45
N TYR A 90 -9.62 8.63 5.15
CA TYR A 90 -8.96 8.49 3.86
C TYR A 90 -9.97 8.43 2.71
N MET A 91 -11.07 7.68 2.87
CA MET A 91 -12.18 7.65 1.90
C MET A 91 -12.81 9.03 1.71
N LYS A 92 -13.11 9.75 2.80
CA LYS A 92 -13.69 11.11 2.73
C LYS A 92 -12.77 12.10 2.03
N SER A 93 -11.47 12.02 2.31
CA SER A 93 -10.47 12.84 1.61
C SER A 93 -10.46 12.54 0.12
N GLN A 94 -10.46 11.26 -0.27
CA GLN A 94 -10.52 10.87 -1.68
C GLN A 94 -11.78 11.37 -2.41
N GLU A 95 -12.92 11.45 -1.72
CA GLU A 95 -14.17 12.01 -2.26
C GLU A 95 -14.07 13.53 -2.44
N ARG A 96 -13.50 14.25 -1.47
CA ARG A 96 -13.28 15.71 -1.55
C ARG A 96 -12.39 16.11 -2.73
N TRP A 97 -11.33 15.35 -2.97
CA TRP A 97 -10.41 15.59 -4.09
C TRP A 97 -10.97 15.10 -5.45
N GLY A 98 -11.97 14.21 -5.44
CA GLY A 98 -12.58 13.61 -6.64
C GLY A 98 -13.62 14.47 -7.37
N ARG A 99 -13.94 15.67 -6.89
CA ARG A 99 -15.03 16.51 -7.44
C ARG A 99 -14.80 17.13 -8.83
N ARG A 100 -13.65 16.92 -9.49
CA ARG A 100 -13.32 17.69 -10.71
C ARG A 100 -13.29 16.94 -12.05
N ARG A 101 -13.38 15.62 -12.14
CA ARG A 101 -13.57 14.94 -13.45
C ARG A 101 -13.96 13.47 -13.28
N GLU A 102 -15.08 13.13 -13.91
CA GLU A 102 -15.55 11.80 -14.28
C GLU A 102 -15.93 10.78 -13.18
N SER A 103 -17.25 10.63 -13.08
CA SER A 103 -18.01 9.40 -12.84
C SER A 103 -18.14 8.90 -11.40
N LYS A 104 -19.42 8.76 -11.00
CA LYS A 104 -19.98 8.05 -9.83
C LYS A 104 -19.64 6.55 -9.81
N LYS A 105 -18.47 6.11 -10.30
CA LYS A 105 -18.02 4.72 -10.17
C LYS A 105 -17.49 4.52 -8.76
N LYS A 106 -18.02 3.52 -8.06
CA LYS A 106 -17.45 3.03 -6.80
C LYS A 106 -15.97 2.74 -7.05
N LYS A 107 -15.07 3.46 -6.38
CA LYS A 107 -13.62 3.24 -6.51
C LYS A 107 -13.33 1.85 -5.96
N LEU A 108 -12.73 0.99 -6.77
CA LEU A 108 -12.23 -0.30 -6.32
C LEU A 108 -11.08 -0.06 -5.34
N TRP A 109 -11.10 -0.76 -4.21
CA TRP A 109 -10.03 -0.77 -3.22
C TRP A 109 -9.31 -2.10 -3.24
N MET A 110 -8.08 -2.10 -2.73
CA MET A 110 -7.31 -3.32 -2.57
C MET A 110 -6.72 -3.42 -1.17
N ALA A 111 -6.68 -4.65 -0.67
CA ALA A 111 -5.89 -5.08 0.46
C ALA A 111 -4.82 -6.05 -0.03
N ILE A 112 -3.57 -5.83 0.39
CA ILE A 112 -2.44 -6.70 0.10
C ILE A 112 -2.02 -7.31 1.43
N GLU A 113 -2.22 -8.62 1.57
CA GLU A 113 -1.67 -9.38 2.69
C GLU A 113 -0.20 -9.64 2.41
N LEU A 114 0.64 -9.28 3.35
CA LEU A 114 2.09 -9.39 3.28
C LEU A 114 2.57 -10.51 4.21
N GLU A 115 3.70 -11.08 3.85
CA GLU A 115 4.46 -12.03 4.69
C GLU A 115 5.94 -11.70 4.63
N ASP A 116 6.73 -12.27 5.55
CA ASP A 116 8.18 -12.04 5.64
C ASP A 116 8.55 -10.54 5.67
N VAL A 117 7.82 -9.73 6.45
CA VAL A 117 8.09 -8.29 6.57
C VAL A 117 9.47 -8.08 7.20
N LYS A 118 10.37 -7.41 6.47
CA LYS A 118 11.74 -7.12 6.86
C LYS A 118 12.02 -5.63 6.73
N LYS A 119 12.60 -5.05 7.77
CA LYS A 119 13.12 -3.69 7.76
C LYS A 119 14.58 -3.70 7.31
N TYR A 120 14.99 -2.72 6.51
CA TYR A 120 16.40 -2.51 6.20
C TYR A 120 17.11 -1.78 7.34
N ASP A 121 18.40 -2.05 7.54
CA ASP A 121 19.22 -1.34 8.55
C ASP A 121 19.33 0.16 8.24
N LYS A 122 19.42 0.50 6.95
CA LYS A 122 19.52 1.87 6.47
C LYS A 122 18.51 2.12 5.34
N PRO A 123 17.79 3.26 5.34
CA PRO A 123 16.92 3.64 4.23
C PRO A 123 17.72 3.81 2.93
N ILE A 124 17.24 3.21 1.84
CA ILE A 124 17.81 3.35 0.51
C ILE A 124 17.10 4.51 -0.21
N LYS A 125 17.83 5.58 -0.54
CA LYS A 125 17.23 6.72 -1.26
C LYS A 125 16.91 6.32 -2.70
N PRO A 126 15.68 6.58 -3.19
CA PRO A 126 15.36 6.29 -4.57
C PRO A 126 16.03 7.31 -5.50
N LYS A 127 16.30 6.92 -6.76
CA LYS A 127 16.74 7.87 -7.80
C LYS A 127 15.65 8.88 -8.17
N ARG A 128 14.37 8.51 -8.03
CA ARG A 128 13.19 9.35 -8.29
C ARG A 128 12.12 9.05 -7.25
N LEU A 129 11.34 10.07 -6.86
CA LEU A 129 10.24 9.88 -5.92
C LEU A 129 9.20 8.91 -6.47
N VAL A 130 8.66 8.06 -5.58
CA VAL A 130 7.57 7.15 -5.94
C VAL A 130 6.27 7.96 -6.05
N PRO A 131 5.52 7.85 -7.17
CA PRO A 131 4.26 8.58 -7.34
C PRO A 131 3.19 8.08 -6.36
N VAL A 132 2.18 8.91 -6.08
CA VAL A 132 1.07 8.59 -5.15
C VAL A 132 0.36 7.28 -5.51
N GLY A 133 0.25 6.98 -6.80
CA GLY A 133 -0.32 5.73 -7.31
C GLY A 133 0.54 4.47 -7.05
N GLY A 134 1.79 4.62 -6.64
CA GLY A 134 2.78 3.55 -6.60
C GLY A 134 3.43 3.28 -7.94
N GLN A 135 4.38 2.34 -7.93
CA GLN A 135 5.17 1.99 -9.10
C GLN A 135 5.54 0.51 -9.08
N TYR A 136 5.51 -0.13 -10.26
CA TYR A 136 6.06 -1.47 -10.43
C TYR A 136 7.58 -1.45 -10.36
N LEU A 137 8.14 -2.42 -9.65
CA LEU A 137 9.56 -2.71 -9.63
C LEU A 137 9.87 -3.68 -10.76
N ARG A 138 10.93 -3.40 -11.50
CA ARG A 138 11.35 -4.15 -12.68
C ARG A 138 12.80 -4.57 -12.54
N GLU A 139 13.13 -5.72 -13.10
CA GLU A 139 14.50 -6.24 -13.25
C GLU A 139 15.22 -5.61 -14.45
#